data_AF-A0A432Q4A1-F1
#
_entry.id   AF-A0A432Q4A1-F1
#
_cell.length_a   1.000
_cell.length_b   1.000
_cell.length_c   1.000
_cell.angle_alpha   90.00
_cell.angle_beta   90.00
_cell.angle_gamma   90.00
#
_symmetry.space_group_name_H-M   'P 1'
#
loop_
_entity.id
_entity.type
_entity.pdbx_description
1 polymer ?
#
loop_
_entity_poly.entity_id
_entity_poly.type
_entity_poly.pdbx_seq_one_letter_code
_entity_poly.pdbx_strand_id
1 'polypeptide(L)'
;EIIIIIIMLVYTSPDLPMVGHLKNILESFDIPCTIRKQFSSAAVGEIPPVECWPELWVVDSRQVERAKKIVKEALNPQIGHLSQWECPDCNELLDGQFTACWKCGTERT
;
A
#
# COMPACT_ATOMS: atom_id res chain seq x y z
N GLU A 1 -12.94 -9.59 29.85
CA GLU A 1 -11.68 -10.18 29.35
C GLU A 1 -10.76 -9.05 28.86
N ILE A 2 -9.53 -8.98 29.37
CA ILE A 2 -8.56 -7.94 28.96
C ILE A 2 -7.95 -8.42 27.65
N ILE A 3 -8.49 -7.97 26.52
CA ILE A 3 -7.85 -8.12 25.22
C ILE A 3 -6.55 -7.33 25.30
N ILE A 4 -5.42 -8.01 25.45
CA ILE A 4 -4.11 -7.40 25.29
C ILE A 4 -4.05 -6.93 23.83
N ILE A 5 -4.12 -5.63 23.62
CA ILE A 5 -3.98 -4.99 22.30
C ILE A 5 -2.50 -5.11 21.91
N ILE A 6 -2.09 -6.28 21.42
CA ILE A 6 -0.74 -6.51 20.90
C ILE A 6 -0.70 -5.95 19.49
N ILE A 7 -0.22 -4.71 19.38
CA ILE A 7 0.05 -4.09 18.08
C ILE A 7 1.41 -4.57 17.55
N MET A 8 1.51 -4.84 16.26
CA MET A 8 2.71 -5.37 15.62
C MET A 8 3.10 -4.54 14.39
N LEU A 9 4.38 -4.17 14.29
CA LEU A 9 4.94 -3.47 13.14
C LEU A 9 4.92 -4.37 11.91
N VAL A 10 4.39 -3.86 10.79
CA VAL A 10 4.37 -4.58 9.51
C VAL A 10 5.14 -3.86 8.41
N TYR A 11 5.31 -2.54 8.51
CA TYR A 11 6.04 -1.75 7.52
C TYR A 11 6.55 -0.43 8.11
N THR A 12 7.70 0.05 7.65
CA THR A 12 8.24 1.37 7.98
C THR A 12 8.97 1.94 6.77
N SER A 13 8.85 3.24 6.57
CA SER A 13 9.47 3.96 5.45
C SER A 13 9.52 5.46 5.76
N PRO A 14 10.53 6.20 5.25
CA PRO A 14 10.51 7.66 5.31
C PRO A 14 9.37 8.29 4.47
N ASP A 15 8.79 7.54 3.55
CA ASP A 15 7.71 8.00 2.66
C ASP A 15 6.33 7.87 3.36
N LEU A 16 5.89 8.94 4.02
CA LEU A 16 4.59 8.97 4.70
C LEU A 16 3.40 8.71 3.74
N PRO A 17 3.34 9.30 2.53
CA PRO A 17 2.34 8.92 1.54
C PRO A 17 2.27 7.41 1.27
N MET A 18 3.41 6.73 1.11
CA MET A 18 3.45 5.28 0.92
C MET A 18 2.89 4.52 2.13
N VAL A 19 3.28 4.91 3.34
CA VAL A 19 2.76 4.30 4.59
C VAL A 19 1.25 4.52 4.71
N GLY A 20 0.76 5.70 4.33
CA GLY A 20 -0.68 6.02 4.25
C GLY A 20 -1.44 5.20 3.20
N HIS A 21 -0.84 5.01 2.03
CA HIS A 21 -1.41 4.16 0.98
C HIS A 21 -1.58 2.71 1.45
N LEU A 22 -0.54 2.14 2.08
CA LEU A 22 -0.60 0.78 2.63
C LEU A 22 -1.62 0.65 3.77
N LYS A 23 -1.79 1.69 4.61
CA LYS A 23 -2.88 1.74 5.59
C LYS A 23 -4.25 1.60 4.91
N ASN A 24 -4.51 2.39 3.88
CA ASN A 24 -5.78 2.35 3.16
C ASN A 24 -6.05 0.97 2.53
N ILE A 25 -5.01 0.32 1.99
CA ILE A 25 -5.11 -1.04 1.48
C ILE A 25 -5.47 -2.02 2.60
N LEU A 26 -4.76 -1.98 3.74
CA LEU A 26 -5.08 -2.89 4.85
C LEU A 26 -6.51 -2.69 5.37
N GLU A 27 -6.96 -1.43 5.49
CA GLU A 27 -8.32 -1.12 5.91
C GLU A 27 -9.38 -1.60 4.91
N SER A 28 -9.11 -1.59 3.59
CA SER A 28 -10.04 -2.15 2.60
C SER A 28 -10.19 -3.67 2.66
N PHE A 29 -9.26 -4.36 3.33
CA PHE A 29 -9.33 -5.80 3.66
C PHE A 29 -9.85 -6.07 5.08
N ASP A 30 -10.45 -5.07 5.74
CA ASP A 30 -10.94 -5.11 7.12
C ASP A 30 -9.85 -5.43 8.16
N ILE A 31 -8.60 -4.98 7.92
CA ILE A 31 -7.48 -5.17 8.84
C ILE A 31 -7.25 -3.87 9.63
N PRO A 32 -7.63 -3.78 10.92
CA PRO A 32 -7.43 -2.59 11.72
C PRO A 32 -5.95 -2.30 11.92
N CYS A 33 -5.52 -1.10 11.53
CA CYS A 33 -4.13 -0.67 11.61
C CYS A 33 -4.00 0.81 11.94
N THR A 34 -2.81 1.23 12.35
CA THR A 34 -2.51 2.62 12.73
C THR A 34 -1.11 3.01 12.29
N ILE A 35 -0.90 4.30 12.07
CA ILE A 35 0.42 4.87 11.76
C ILE A 35 0.99 5.49 13.03
N ARG A 36 2.20 5.10 13.40
CA ARG A 36 2.98 5.70 14.49
C ARG A 36 4.13 6.53 13.92
N LYS A 37 4.67 7.44 14.75
CA LYS A 37 5.81 8.30 14.43
C LYS A 37 5.62 9.26 13.25
N GLN A 38 4.38 9.51 12.83
CA GLN A 38 4.05 10.41 11.71
C GLN A 38 4.48 11.88 11.91
N PHE A 39 4.81 12.29 13.15
CA PHE A 39 5.17 13.67 13.50
C PHE A 39 6.53 13.81 14.22
N SER A 40 7.39 12.78 14.19
CA SER A 40 8.70 12.81 14.87
C SER A 40 9.73 13.74 14.21
N SER A 41 9.34 14.50 13.17
CA SER A 41 10.20 15.49 12.50
C SER A 41 10.68 16.61 13.43
N ALA A 42 9.97 16.87 14.55
CA ALA A 42 10.35 17.89 15.53
C ALA A 42 11.62 17.57 16.34
N ALA A 43 12.13 16.32 16.28
CA ALA A 43 13.38 15.89 16.93
C ALA A 43 14.54 15.67 15.94
N VAL A 44 14.37 16.07 14.67
CA VAL A 44 15.40 15.93 13.64
C VAL A 44 16.58 16.85 14.00
N GLY A 45 17.68 16.22 14.44
CA GLY A 45 18.88 16.89 14.94
C GLY A 45 19.49 16.19 16.15
N GLU A 46 18.67 15.53 16.98
CA GLU A 46 19.12 14.84 18.21
C GLU A 46 19.01 13.31 18.11
N ILE A 47 18.21 12.79 17.17
CA ILE A 47 17.86 11.37 17.05
C ILE A 47 18.22 10.86 15.63
N PRO A 48 18.73 9.62 15.47
CA PRO A 48 18.98 9.02 14.16
C PRO A 48 17.73 9.04 13.26
N PRO A 49 17.86 9.39 11.96
CA PRO A 49 16.71 9.59 11.06
C PRO A 49 15.75 8.39 10.96
N VAL A 50 16.26 7.16 11.04
CA VAL A 50 15.46 5.92 10.97
C VAL A 50 14.51 5.77 12.15
N GLU A 51 14.85 6.32 13.32
CA GLU A 51 14.00 6.24 14.50
C GLU A 51 12.78 7.16 14.40
N CYS A 52 12.80 8.12 13.46
CA CYS A 52 11.74 9.07 13.19
C CYS A 52 10.83 8.66 12.03
N TRP A 53 11.09 7.54 11.36
CA TRP A 53 10.28 7.11 10.22
C TRP A 53 8.87 6.74 10.64
N PRO A 54 7.86 7.11 9.84
CA PRO A 54 6.52 6.58 9.98
C PRO A 54 6.50 5.05 9.98
N GLU A 55 5.63 4.48 10.80
CA GLU A 55 5.51 3.04 10.99
C GLU A 55 4.04 2.61 10.88
N LEU A 56 3.76 1.56 10.12
CA LEU A 56 2.46 0.94 10.02
C LEU A 56 2.36 -0.25 10.97
N TRP A 57 1.40 -0.19 11.89
CA TRP A 57 1.16 -1.19 12.92
C TRP A 57 -0.23 -1.82 12.76
N VAL A 58 -0.31 -3.14 12.84
CA VAL A 58 -1.59 -3.88 12.86
C VAL A 58 -2.04 -4.07 14.31
N VAL A 59 -3.32 -3.80 14.58
CA VAL A 59 -3.88 -3.81 15.94
C VAL A 59 -4.18 -5.23 16.44
N ASP A 60 -4.53 -6.14 15.54
CA ASP A 60 -4.84 -7.54 15.83
C ASP A 60 -3.69 -8.45 15.39
N SER A 61 -2.95 -9.00 16.36
CA SER A 61 -1.79 -9.88 16.11
C SER A 61 -2.13 -11.09 15.23
N ARG A 62 -3.39 -11.56 15.23
CA ARG A 62 -3.85 -12.68 14.40
C ARG A 62 -3.86 -12.34 12.91
N GLN A 63 -3.91 -11.06 12.56
CA GLN A 63 -3.99 -10.58 11.17
C GLN A 63 -2.64 -10.14 10.61
N VAL A 64 -1.58 -10.15 11.41
CA VAL A 64 -0.25 -9.64 11.05
C VAL A 64 0.34 -10.37 9.85
N GLU A 65 0.25 -11.70 9.80
CA GLU A 65 0.81 -12.47 8.69
C GLU A 65 0.03 -12.26 7.39
N ARG A 66 -1.29 -12.06 7.48
CA ARG A 66 -2.11 -11.66 6.33
C ARG A 66 -1.74 -10.24 5.87
N ALA A 67 -1.60 -9.30 6.79
CA ALA A 67 -1.22 -7.92 6.50
C ALA A 67 0.15 -7.83 5.82
N LYS A 68 1.16 -8.56 6.31
CA LYS A 68 2.49 -8.61 5.68
C LYS A 68 2.44 -9.12 4.24
N LYS A 69 1.60 -10.11 3.94
CA LYS A 69 1.42 -10.61 2.57
C LYS A 69 0.82 -9.54 1.66
N ILE A 70 -0.26 -8.90 2.10
CA ILE A 70 -0.91 -7.81 1.35
C ILE A 70 0.06 -6.65 1.12
N VAL A 71 0.81 -6.23 2.14
CA VAL A 71 1.84 -5.18 2.02
C VAL A 71 2.91 -5.59 1.01
N LYS A 72 3.39 -6.84 1.06
CA LYS A 72 4.39 -7.34 0.12
C LYS A 72 3.87 -7.35 -1.33
N GLU A 73 2.62 -7.73 -1.53
CA GLU A 73 1.98 -7.73 -2.85
C GLU A 73 1.78 -6.29 -3.38
N ALA A 74 1.29 -5.37 -2.54
CA ALA A 74 1.12 -3.96 -2.89
C ALA A 74 2.44 -3.27 -3.25
N LEU A 75 3.54 -3.67 -2.62
CA LEU A 75 4.89 -3.17 -2.91
C LEU A 75 5.55 -3.86 -4.11
N ASN A 76 4.95 -4.93 -4.67
CA ASN A 76 5.53 -5.65 -5.79
C ASN A 76 5.19 -4.92 -7.11
N PRO A 77 6.16 -4.28 -7.77
CA PRO A 77 5.91 -3.53 -9.01
C PRO A 77 5.43 -4.41 -10.17
N GLN A 78 5.59 -5.73 -10.08
CA GLN A 78 5.22 -6.66 -11.16
C GLN A 78 3.73 -7.02 -11.17
N ILE A 79 3.01 -6.84 -10.06
CA ILE A 79 1.57 -7.20 -9.97
C ILE A 79 0.69 -6.17 -10.73
N GLY A 80 1.23 -4.99 -11.04
CA GLY A 80 0.55 -3.97 -11.85
C GLY A 80 0.74 -4.09 -13.37
N HIS A 81 1.64 -4.94 -13.84
CA HIS A 81 1.88 -5.13 -15.28
C HIS A 81 0.91 -6.18 -15.85
N LEU A 82 -0.36 -5.81 -15.96
CA LEU A 82 -1.25 -6.51 -16.87
C LEU A 82 -0.66 -6.39 -18.28
N SER A 83 -0.76 -7.46 -19.08
CA SER A 83 -0.23 -7.45 -20.45
C SER A 83 -0.86 -6.32 -21.25
N GLN A 84 -0.03 -5.66 -22.06
CA GLN A 84 -0.51 -4.70 -23.05
C GLN A 84 -1.57 -5.33 -23.94
N TRP A 85 -2.50 -4.52 -24.44
CA TRP A 85 -3.53 -4.94 -25.36
C TRP A 85 -3.71 -3.91 -26.46
N GLU A 86 -4.09 -4.38 -27.64
CA GLU A 86 -4.37 -3.52 -28.78
C GLU A 86 -5.89 -3.27 -28.85
N CYS A 87 -6.28 -2.01 -29.00
CA CYS A 87 -7.69 -1.65 -29.12
C CYS A 87 -8.28 -2.23 -30.42
N PRO A 88 -9.40 -2.98 -30.35
CA PRO A 88 -9.97 -3.62 -31.54
C PRO A 88 -10.61 -2.64 -32.53
N ASP A 89 -10.87 -1.39 -32.12
CA ASP A 89 -11.53 -0.37 -32.95
C ASP A 89 -10.55 0.59 -33.63
N CYS A 90 -9.48 1.00 -32.94
CA CYS A 90 -8.56 2.03 -33.43
C CYS A 90 -7.07 1.65 -33.43
N ASN A 91 -6.76 0.37 -33.12
CA ASN A 91 -5.42 -0.22 -33.13
C ASN A 91 -4.38 0.45 -32.21
N GLU A 92 -4.84 1.20 -31.21
CA GLU A 92 -3.96 1.80 -30.21
C GLU A 92 -3.40 0.72 -29.29
N LEU A 93 -2.10 0.74 -28.99
CA LEU A 93 -1.49 -0.16 -28.01
C LEU A 93 -1.60 0.44 -26.61
N LEU A 94 -2.33 -0.23 -25.72
CA LEU A 94 -2.60 0.21 -24.36
C LEU A 94 -1.84 -0.61 -23.33
N ASP A 95 -1.43 0.04 -22.24
CA ASP A 95 -0.97 -0.63 -21.04
C ASP A 95 -2.11 -1.47 -20.43
N GLY A 96 -1.78 -2.61 -19.83
CA GLY A 96 -2.80 -3.53 -19.35
C GLY A 96 -3.64 -2.99 -18.19
N GLN A 97 -3.21 -1.91 -17.54
CA GLN A 97 -3.98 -1.25 -16.47
C GLN A 97 -5.25 -0.55 -16.98
N PHE A 98 -5.34 -0.27 -18.29
CA PHE A 98 -6.53 0.37 -18.86
C PHE A 98 -7.63 -0.66 -19.14
N THR A 99 -8.85 -0.34 -18.68
CA THR A 99 -10.08 -1.10 -18.97
C THR A 99 -10.81 -0.62 -20.22
N ALA A 100 -10.43 0.54 -20.76
CA ALA A 100 -10.98 1.12 -21.98
C ALA A 100 -9.91 1.89 -22.76
N CYS A 101 -10.10 2.00 -24.08
CA CYS A 101 -9.19 2.71 -24.94
C CYS A 101 -9.19 4.21 -24.66
N TRP A 102 -8.05 4.80 -24.29
CA TRP A 102 -7.95 6.24 -24.03
C TRP A 102 -8.25 7.11 -25.27
N LYS A 103 -8.08 6.55 -26.47
CA LYS A 103 -8.25 7.25 -27.75
C LYS A 103 -9.69 7.21 -28.29
N CYS A 104 -10.38 6.08 -28.20
CA CYS A 104 -11.74 5.92 -28.76
C CYS A 104 -12.81 5.51 -27.74
N GLY A 105 -12.43 5.17 -26.51
CA GLY A 105 -13.36 4.76 -25.44
C GLY A 105 -13.78 3.29 -25.48
N THR A 106 -13.39 2.51 -26.49
CA THR A 106 -13.75 1.09 -26.62
C THR A 106 -13.25 0.28 -25.42
N GLU A 107 -14.16 -0.48 -24.78
CA GLU A 107 -13.85 -1.33 -23.63
C GLU A 107 -12.94 -2.50 -24.02
N ARG A 108 -12.12 -2.94 -23.06
CA ARG A 108 -11.28 -4.13 -23.22
C ARG A 108 -12.13 -5.38 -23.12
N THR A 109 -12.37 -6.03 -24.26
CA THR A 109 -13.05 -7.34 -24.37
C THR A 109 -12.07 -8.51 -24.32
#